data_AF-L0JPB8-F1
#
_entry.id   AF-L0JPB8-F1
#
_cell.length_a   1.000
_cell.length_b   1.000
_cell.length_c   1.000
_cell.angle_alpha   90.00
_cell.angle_beta   90.00
_cell.angle_gamma   90.00
#
_symmetry.space_group_name_H-M   'P 1'
#
loop_
_entity.id
_entity.type
_entity.pdbx_description
1 polymer ?
#
loop_
_entity_poly.entity_id
_entity_poly.type
_entity_poly.pdbx_seq_one_letter_code
_entity_poly.pdbx_strand_id
1 'polypeptide(L)'
;MAGSTRQSVETTADDLFDKYTLPKIALTIILAASFLGTVVTGRLAGSGSLAVAVAKWGYFVALGVLAGGLLWKHGFVSPGDLETGADAYCARMYDRFHWIAIGALVVLVPGAAVAIDRYAAAVSRPLPVLALGTAVLGLVAAGGTQSLRSASVDAQFRGPLGLAALALALAAVVLTAALEVGLRAGDGLAVGVRVLHLLAFAVWVGGAVWNIFVAVPTGQEYPTTPVIRAAGQQLERFRWAVRFIIPTLIATGLYQAVDALGTTIGTYLGTTLGLAVAAKLGSIGVLVVIFKLCPMWRACSPIDGVCDLEEMGGQRDGPTTDAAGPEPTEVTSDD
;
A
#
# COMPACT_ATOMS: atom_id res chain seq x y z
N MET A 1 -9.17 17.19 -41.87
CA MET A 1 -9.17 17.64 -40.46
C MET A 1 -9.71 16.61 -39.46
N ALA A 2 -10.61 15.69 -39.83
CA ALA A 2 -11.11 14.63 -38.92
C ALA A 2 -10.07 13.57 -38.48
N GLY A 3 -8.96 13.41 -39.21
CA GLY A 3 -7.89 12.47 -38.86
C GLY A 3 -7.02 12.93 -37.69
N SER A 4 -6.78 14.24 -37.55
CA SER A 4 -5.93 14.81 -36.49
C SER A 4 -6.57 14.69 -35.11
N THR A 5 -7.89 14.81 -35.02
CA THR A 5 -8.62 14.74 -33.74
C THR A 5 -8.69 13.31 -33.21
N ARG A 6 -8.90 12.31 -34.08
CA ARG A 6 -8.84 10.88 -33.67
C ARG A 6 -7.46 10.48 -33.18
N GLN A 7 -6.41 10.92 -33.89
CA GLN A 7 -5.03 10.62 -33.52
C GLN A 7 -4.65 11.24 -32.17
N SER A 8 -5.15 12.44 -31.85
CA SER A 8 -4.97 13.09 -30.54
C SER A 8 -5.72 12.39 -29.39
N VAL A 9 -6.89 11.80 -29.67
CA VAL A 9 -7.71 11.10 -28.67
C VAL A 9 -7.13 9.71 -28.36
N GLU A 10 -6.64 8.98 -29.37
CA GLU A 10 -5.93 7.70 -29.17
C GLU A 10 -4.62 7.89 -28.39
N THR A 11 -3.82 8.92 -28.71
CA THR A 11 -2.58 9.20 -27.98
C THR A 11 -2.82 9.63 -26.53
N THR A 12 -3.86 10.43 -26.26
CA THR A 12 -4.21 10.83 -24.89
C THR A 12 -4.73 9.64 -24.05
N ALA A 13 -5.45 8.71 -24.68
CA ALA A 13 -5.91 7.49 -24.02
C ALA A 13 -4.75 6.54 -23.70
N ASP A 14 -3.84 6.29 -24.64
CA ASP A 14 -2.65 5.45 -24.42
C ASP A 14 -1.74 6.02 -23.31
N ASP A 15 -1.52 7.34 -23.27
CA ASP A 15 -0.75 8.01 -22.19
C ASP A 15 -1.42 7.91 -20.81
N LEU A 16 -2.75 7.82 -20.74
CA LEU A 16 -3.51 7.60 -19.50
C LEU A 16 -3.49 6.13 -19.07
N PHE A 17 -3.54 5.19 -20.01
CA PHE A 17 -3.50 3.75 -19.73
C PHE A 17 -2.11 3.28 -19.26
N ASP A 18 -1.02 3.89 -19.73
CA ASP A 18 0.33 3.52 -19.32
C ASP A 18 0.64 3.96 -17.86
N LYS A 19 0.11 5.13 -17.43
CA LYS A 19 0.30 5.70 -16.10
C LYS A 19 -0.20 4.84 -14.94
N TYR A 20 -1.23 4.01 -15.15
CA TYR A 20 -1.82 3.17 -14.10
C TYR A 20 -1.45 1.69 -14.16
N THR A 21 -0.71 1.29 -15.19
CA THR A 21 -0.35 -0.11 -15.41
C THR A 21 0.87 -0.50 -14.56
N LEU A 22 1.86 0.39 -14.43
CA LEU A 22 3.09 0.13 -13.67
C LEU A 22 2.86 -0.15 -12.17
N PRO A 23 2.05 0.63 -11.41
CA PRO A 23 1.76 0.30 -10.01
C PRO A 23 1.07 -1.05 -9.84
N LYS A 24 0.18 -1.42 -10.77
CA LYS A 24 -0.52 -2.71 -10.76
C LYS A 24 0.44 -3.86 -11.06
N ILE A 25 1.35 -3.69 -12.03
CA ILE A 25 2.43 -4.65 -12.30
C ILE A 25 3.30 -4.82 -11.05
N ALA A 26 3.70 -3.73 -10.41
CA ALA A 26 4.50 -3.79 -9.18
C ALA A 26 3.78 -4.56 -8.06
N LEU A 27 2.48 -4.29 -7.86
CA LEU A 27 1.67 -5.05 -6.90
C LEU A 27 1.63 -6.54 -7.25
N THR A 28 1.42 -6.90 -8.51
CA THR A 28 1.43 -8.30 -8.97
C THR A 28 2.76 -8.99 -8.67
N ILE A 29 3.89 -8.33 -8.93
CA ILE A 29 5.23 -8.87 -8.65
C ILE A 29 5.42 -9.09 -7.14
N ILE A 30 5.01 -8.14 -6.30
CA ILE A 30 5.07 -8.27 -4.83
C ILE A 30 4.21 -9.44 -4.36
N LEU A 31 2.98 -9.57 -4.87
CA LEU A 31 2.06 -10.64 -4.51
C LEU A 31 2.62 -12.01 -4.94
N ALA A 32 3.15 -12.13 -6.15
CA ALA A 32 3.79 -13.36 -6.63
C ALA A 32 5.03 -13.73 -5.80
N ALA A 33 5.91 -12.76 -5.51
CA ALA A 33 7.07 -12.99 -4.65
C ALA A 33 6.67 -13.37 -3.22
N SER A 34 5.60 -12.77 -2.67
CA SER A 34 5.07 -13.12 -1.35
C SER A 34 4.50 -14.54 -1.33
N PHE A 35 3.75 -14.95 -2.36
CA PHE A 35 3.22 -16.30 -2.50
C PHE A 35 4.34 -17.34 -2.56
N LEU A 36 5.36 -17.09 -3.40
CA LEU A 36 6.55 -17.93 -3.47
C LEU A 36 7.25 -18.04 -2.10
N GLY A 37 7.22 -16.96 -1.31
CA GLY A 37 7.68 -16.96 0.09
C GLY A 37 6.92 -17.92 0.97
N THR A 38 5.60 -17.86 0.92
CA THR A 38 4.72 -18.74 1.70
C THR A 38 4.92 -20.21 1.31
N VAL A 39 5.15 -20.50 0.03
CA VAL A 39 5.49 -21.85 -0.44
C VAL A 39 6.84 -22.30 0.13
N VAL A 40 7.86 -21.45 0.08
CA VAL A 40 9.20 -21.75 0.64
C VAL A 40 9.13 -21.98 2.14
N THR A 41 8.50 -21.10 2.91
CA THR A 41 8.38 -21.26 4.37
C THR A 41 7.52 -22.47 4.73
N GLY A 42 6.48 -22.75 3.95
CA GLY A 42 5.67 -23.96 4.07
C GLY A 42 6.52 -25.22 3.92
N ARG A 43 7.31 -25.32 2.85
CA ARG A 43 8.20 -26.47 2.60
C ARG A 43 9.25 -26.65 3.68
N LEU A 44 9.86 -25.55 4.15
CA LEU A 44 10.82 -25.58 5.26
C LEU A 44 10.20 -26.07 6.57
N ALA A 45 8.92 -25.79 6.80
CA ALA A 45 8.15 -26.30 7.95
C ALA A 45 7.52 -27.69 7.69
N GLY A 46 7.97 -28.42 6.65
CA GLY A 46 7.47 -29.76 6.33
C GLY A 46 6.10 -29.80 5.63
N SER A 47 5.56 -28.65 5.20
CA SER A 47 4.29 -28.54 4.48
C SER A 47 4.47 -28.56 2.96
N GLY A 48 4.07 -29.65 2.30
CA GLY A 48 4.05 -29.73 0.83
C GLY A 48 2.75 -29.26 0.16
N SER A 49 1.67 -29.07 0.92
CA SER A 49 0.34 -28.79 0.36
C SER A 49 0.23 -27.38 -0.23
N LEU A 50 -0.04 -27.30 -1.53
CA LEU A 50 -0.31 -26.05 -2.24
C LEU A 50 -1.55 -25.34 -1.70
N ALA A 51 -2.61 -26.08 -1.34
CA ALA A 51 -3.82 -25.51 -0.78
C ALA A 51 -3.56 -24.77 0.54
N VAL A 52 -2.73 -25.36 1.42
CA VAL A 52 -2.29 -24.71 2.67
C VAL A 52 -1.45 -23.48 2.36
N ALA A 53 -0.56 -23.53 1.37
CA ALA A 53 0.24 -22.38 0.97
C ALA A 53 -0.64 -21.22 0.44
N VAL A 54 -1.66 -21.51 -0.37
CA VAL A 54 -2.63 -20.53 -0.86
C VAL A 54 -3.44 -19.92 0.29
N ALA A 55 -3.95 -20.75 1.21
CA ALA A 55 -4.71 -20.26 2.36
C ALA A 55 -3.87 -19.35 3.28
N LYS A 56 -2.63 -19.77 3.59
CA LYS A 56 -1.70 -18.95 4.38
C LYS A 56 -1.28 -17.68 3.65
N TRP A 57 -1.10 -17.74 2.34
CA TRP A 57 -0.78 -16.55 1.55
C TRP A 57 -1.95 -15.57 1.54
N GLY A 58 -3.17 -16.05 1.30
CA GLY A 58 -4.39 -15.25 1.41
C GLY A 58 -4.54 -14.61 2.78
N TYR A 59 -4.25 -15.36 3.86
CA TYR A 59 -4.18 -14.84 5.22
C TYR A 59 -3.17 -13.68 5.36
N PHE A 60 -1.92 -13.86 4.92
CA PHE A 60 -0.90 -12.79 5.00
C PHE A 60 -1.26 -11.57 4.17
N VAL A 61 -1.80 -11.75 2.96
CA VAL A 61 -2.23 -10.65 2.10
C VAL A 61 -3.39 -9.90 2.73
N ALA A 62 -4.43 -10.61 3.20
CA ALA A 62 -5.59 -10.01 3.86
C ALA A 62 -5.17 -9.23 5.12
N LEU A 63 -4.33 -9.83 5.96
CA LEU A 63 -3.80 -9.17 7.15
C LEU A 63 -2.93 -7.96 6.78
N GLY A 64 -2.12 -8.05 5.72
CA GLY A 64 -1.32 -6.94 5.22
C GLY A 64 -2.16 -5.79 4.69
N VAL A 65 -3.23 -6.09 3.94
CA VAL A 65 -4.21 -5.09 3.46
C VAL A 65 -4.90 -4.40 4.62
N LEU A 66 -5.33 -5.14 5.65
CA LEU A 66 -6.01 -4.59 6.82
C LEU A 66 -5.05 -3.76 7.68
N ALA A 67 -3.93 -4.33 8.12
CA ALA A 67 -2.96 -3.65 8.97
C ALA A 67 -2.36 -2.42 8.26
N GLY A 68 -1.89 -2.59 7.03
CA GLY A 68 -1.34 -1.50 6.24
C GLY A 68 -2.40 -0.48 5.87
N GLY A 69 -3.54 -0.90 5.33
CA GLY A 69 -4.62 0.01 4.91
C GLY A 69 -5.19 0.84 6.05
N LEU A 70 -5.38 0.25 7.24
CA LEU A 70 -5.77 0.99 8.46
C LEU A 70 -4.66 1.95 8.91
N LEU A 71 -3.39 1.56 8.80
CA LEU A 71 -2.26 2.46 9.07
C LEU A 71 -2.26 3.64 8.10
N TRP A 72 -2.54 3.41 6.81
CA TRP A 72 -2.68 4.48 5.81
C TRP A 72 -3.86 5.40 6.13
N LYS A 73 -5.04 4.83 6.42
CA LYS A 73 -6.25 5.57 6.82
C LYS A 73 -6.03 6.47 8.04
N HIS A 74 -5.35 5.97 9.07
CA HIS A 74 -5.27 6.63 10.38
C HIS A 74 -3.95 7.37 10.64
N GLY A 75 -2.87 6.98 9.97
CA GLY A 75 -1.53 7.53 10.13
C GLY A 75 -1.13 8.51 9.02
N PHE A 76 -1.50 8.21 7.77
CA PHE A 76 -0.94 8.91 6.61
C PHE A 76 -1.93 9.80 5.86
N VAL A 77 -3.23 9.57 5.98
CA VAL A 77 -4.27 10.49 5.48
C VAL A 77 -4.73 11.37 6.63
N SER A 78 -4.42 12.66 6.58
CA SER A 78 -4.91 13.63 7.56
C SER A 78 -6.01 14.46 6.89
N PRO A 79 -7.27 14.39 7.37
CA PRO A 79 -8.35 15.24 6.85
C PRO A 79 -8.01 16.74 6.97
N GLY A 80 -7.21 17.13 7.97
CA GLY A 80 -6.76 18.51 8.14
C GLY A 80 -5.72 19.00 7.12
N ASP A 81 -5.15 18.10 6.30
CA ASP A 81 -4.31 18.51 5.16
C ASP A 81 -5.14 18.98 3.96
N LEU A 82 -6.46 18.80 4.03
CA LEU A 82 -7.38 19.17 2.97
C LEU A 82 -7.93 20.57 3.24
N GLU A 83 -7.84 21.44 2.24
CA GLU A 83 -8.55 22.74 2.27
C GLU A 83 -10.07 22.51 2.29
N THR A 84 -10.81 23.54 2.69
CA THR A 84 -12.29 23.52 2.74
C THR A 84 -12.88 22.98 1.43
N GLY A 85 -13.67 21.91 1.52
CA GLY A 85 -14.35 21.30 0.37
C GLY A 85 -13.90 19.88 -0.01
N ALA A 86 -12.93 19.27 0.69
CA ALA A 86 -12.49 17.89 0.39
C ALA A 86 -13.05 16.81 1.34
N ASP A 87 -14.03 17.13 2.16
CA ASP A 87 -14.70 16.15 3.04
C ASP A 87 -15.34 15.01 2.24
N ALA A 88 -15.95 15.35 1.09
CA ALA A 88 -16.52 14.37 0.16
C ALA A 88 -15.44 13.42 -0.41
N TYR A 89 -14.24 13.94 -0.71
CA TYR A 89 -13.10 13.14 -1.15
C TYR A 89 -12.66 12.18 -0.03
N CYS A 90 -12.54 12.65 1.20
CA CYS A 90 -12.18 11.81 2.35
C CYS A 90 -13.23 10.73 2.66
N ALA A 91 -14.50 11.10 2.66
CA ALA A 91 -15.61 10.17 2.87
C ALA A 91 -15.58 9.07 1.81
N ARG A 92 -15.41 9.44 0.54
CA ARG A 92 -15.35 8.48 -0.57
C ARG A 92 -14.13 7.56 -0.51
N MET A 93 -12.96 8.05 -0.10
CA MET A 93 -11.81 7.19 0.19
C MET A 93 -12.13 6.17 1.28
N TYR A 94 -12.79 6.60 2.36
CA TYR A 94 -13.11 5.70 3.47
C TYR A 94 -14.11 4.62 3.03
N ASP A 95 -15.14 4.99 2.26
CA ASP A 95 -16.12 4.06 1.71
C ASP A 95 -15.46 3.01 0.80
N ARG A 96 -14.57 3.44 -0.10
CA ARG A 96 -13.82 2.50 -0.96
C ARG A 96 -12.95 1.55 -0.14
N PHE A 97 -12.26 2.07 0.88
CA PHE A 97 -11.46 1.23 1.75
C PHE A 97 -12.32 0.25 2.57
N HIS A 98 -13.52 0.64 3.00
CA HIS A 98 -14.41 -0.26 3.73
C HIS A 98 -14.79 -1.50 2.92
N TRP A 99 -15.10 -1.35 1.63
CA TRP A 99 -15.37 -2.50 0.75
C TRP A 99 -14.17 -3.42 0.59
N ILE A 100 -12.97 -2.84 0.43
CA ILE A 100 -11.72 -3.60 0.38
C ILE A 100 -11.47 -4.32 1.71
N ALA A 101 -11.70 -3.64 2.84
CA ALA A 101 -11.53 -4.19 4.17
C ALA A 101 -12.50 -5.36 4.42
N ILE A 102 -13.77 -5.26 4.01
CA ILE A 102 -14.74 -6.36 4.07
C ILE A 102 -14.23 -7.55 3.25
N GLY A 103 -13.80 -7.32 2.01
CA GLY A 103 -13.23 -8.38 1.17
C GLY A 103 -12.01 -9.05 1.81
N ALA A 104 -11.11 -8.25 2.40
CA ALA A 104 -9.95 -8.75 3.12
C ALA A 104 -10.36 -9.56 4.36
N LEU A 105 -11.36 -9.12 5.14
CA LEU A 105 -11.89 -9.86 6.28
C LEU A 105 -12.49 -11.21 5.87
N VAL A 106 -13.23 -11.26 4.76
CA VAL A 106 -13.79 -12.51 4.19
C VAL A 106 -12.67 -13.51 3.83
N VAL A 107 -11.54 -13.04 3.29
CA VAL A 107 -10.38 -13.89 3.02
C VAL A 107 -9.61 -14.24 4.29
N LEU A 108 -9.53 -13.32 5.25
CA LEU A 108 -8.80 -13.48 6.51
C LEU A 108 -9.35 -14.66 7.33
N VAL A 109 -10.68 -14.77 7.46
CA VAL A 109 -11.32 -15.80 8.31
C VAL A 109 -10.90 -17.24 7.95
N PRO A 110 -11.12 -17.73 6.71
CA PRO A 110 -10.72 -19.08 6.34
C PRO A 110 -9.19 -19.26 6.33
N GLY A 111 -8.44 -18.24 5.89
CA GLY A 111 -6.98 -18.29 5.92
C GLY A 111 -6.41 -18.38 7.34
N ALA A 112 -7.01 -17.65 8.29
CA ALA A 112 -6.64 -17.68 9.70
C ALA A 112 -6.99 -19.02 10.35
N ALA A 113 -8.14 -19.62 10.02
CA ALA A 113 -8.50 -20.95 10.50
C ALA A 113 -7.44 -21.99 10.12
N VAL A 114 -7.01 -22.00 8.85
CA VAL A 114 -5.92 -22.88 8.39
C VAL A 114 -4.59 -22.56 9.07
N ALA A 115 -4.24 -21.28 9.24
CA ALA A 115 -2.98 -20.90 9.88
C ALA A 115 -2.95 -21.31 11.37
N ILE A 116 -4.04 -21.02 12.11
CA ILE A 116 -4.19 -21.30 13.54
C ILE A 116 -4.16 -22.80 13.80
N ASP A 117 -4.87 -23.62 13.00
CA ASP A 117 -4.83 -25.08 13.10
C ASP A 117 -3.39 -25.61 13.01
N ARG A 118 -2.61 -25.09 12.06
CA ARG A 118 -1.22 -25.49 11.85
C ARG A 118 -0.31 -25.04 12.99
N TYR A 119 -0.55 -23.86 13.57
CA TYR A 119 0.19 -23.41 14.75
C TYR A 119 -0.18 -24.21 16.00
N ALA A 120 -1.47 -24.52 16.19
CA ALA A 120 -1.96 -25.35 17.29
C ALA A 120 -1.34 -26.75 17.26
N ALA A 121 -1.22 -27.36 16.07
CA ALA A 121 -0.62 -28.67 15.90
C ALA A 121 0.89 -28.72 16.18
N ALA A 122 1.58 -27.58 16.10
CA ALA A 122 3.05 -27.52 16.12
C ALA A 122 3.63 -26.90 17.40
N VAL A 123 2.83 -26.19 18.21
CA VAL A 123 3.30 -25.51 19.42
C VAL A 123 2.77 -26.21 20.67
N SER A 124 3.66 -26.49 21.63
CA SER A 124 3.30 -27.17 22.88
C SER A 124 2.53 -26.30 23.88
N ARG A 125 2.66 -24.97 23.77
CA ARG A 125 1.96 -24.00 24.62
C ARG A 125 0.76 -23.40 23.87
N PRO A 126 -0.48 -23.55 24.38
CA PRO A 126 -1.66 -23.06 23.66
C PRO A 126 -1.81 -21.53 23.71
N LEU A 127 -1.21 -20.85 24.70
CA LEU A 127 -1.46 -19.43 24.96
C LEU A 127 -1.17 -18.50 23.77
N PRO A 128 -0.05 -18.60 23.03
CA PRO A 128 0.20 -17.73 21.88
C PRO A 128 -0.77 -17.96 20.72
N VAL A 129 -1.24 -19.21 20.54
CA VAL A 129 -2.23 -19.57 19.52
C VAL A 129 -3.60 -19.00 19.87
N LEU A 130 -4.01 -19.12 21.14
CA LEU A 130 -5.23 -18.49 21.65
C LEU A 130 -5.17 -16.97 21.52
N ALA A 131 -4.04 -16.34 21.87
CA ALA A 131 -3.85 -14.91 21.71
C ALA A 131 -3.98 -14.47 20.24
N LEU A 132 -3.43 -15.24 19.29
CA LEU A 132 -3.61 -14.96 17.86
C LEU A 132 -5.08 -15.10 17.46
N GLY A 133 -5.75 -16.17 17.90
CA GLY A 133 -7.18 -16.38 17.64
C GLY A 133 -8.04 -15.23 18.16
N THR A 134 -7.80 -14.78 19.39
CA THR A 134 -8.49 -13.62 19.99
C THR A 134 -8.19 -12.34 19.22
N ALA A 135 -6.93 -12.09 18.84
CA ALA A 135 -6.58 -10.91 18.05
C ALA A 135 -7.26 -10.89 16.67
N VAL A 136 -7.31 -12.04 15.99
CA VAL A 136 -8.01 -12.17 14.69
C VAL A 136 -9.51 -12.01 14.84
N LEU A 137 -10.15 -12.65 15.82
CA LEU A 137 -11.58 -12.50 16.07
C LEU A 137 -11.94 -11.07 16.45
N GLY A 138 -11.13 -10.43 17.30
CA GLY A 138 -11.28 -9.03 17.65
C GLY A 138 -11.13 -8.12 16.43
N LEU A 139 -10.16 -8.39 15.56
CA LEU A 139 -9.98 -7.64 14.30
C LEU A 139 -11.19 -7.80 13.39
N VAL A 140 -11.74 -9.01 13.24
CA VAL A 140 -12.94 -9.27 12.45
C VAL A 140 -14.14 -8.51 13.00
N ALA A 141 -14.34 -8.54 14.33
CA ALA A 141 -15.41 -7.80 14.98
C ALA A 141 -15.23 -6.28 14.82
N ALA A 142 -14.09 -5.73 15.24
CA ALA A 142 -13.83 -4.29 15.21
C ALA A 142 -13.79 -3.74 13.77
N GLY A 143 -13.08 -4.41 12.86
CA GLY A 143 -12.96 -4.03 11.46
C GLY A 143 -14.28 -4.19 10.69
N GLY A 144 -15.03 -5.26 10.96
CA GLY A 144 -16.35 -5.48 10.40
C GLY A 144 -17.34 -4.41 10.84
N THR A 145 -17.45 -4.15 12.15
CA THR A 145 -18.30 -3.08 12.68
C THR A 145 -17.90 -1.70 12.15
N GLN A 146 -16.59 -1.41 12.05
CA GLN A 146 -16.12 -0.15 11.50
C GLN A 146 -16.51 0.02 10.02
N SER A 147 -16.43 -1.06 9.24
CA SER A 147 -16.70 -1.02 7.79
C SER A 147 -18.19 -0.99 7.47
N LEU A 148 -19.04 -1.46 8.38
CA LEU A 148 -20.50 -1.43 8.23
C LEU A 148 -21.16 -0.18 8.83
N ARG A 149 -20.43 0.58 9.65
CA ARG A 149 -20.96 1.78 10.31
C ARG A 149 -20.83 3.00 9.40
N SER A 150 -21.94 3.67 9.14
CA SER A 150 -21.96 5.03 8.59
C SER A 150 -21.67 6.06 9.69
N ALA A 151 -20.63 6.87 9.51
CA ALA A 151 -20.27 7.98 10.41
C ALA A 151 -19.55 9.07 9.62
N SER A 152 -19.51 10.30 10.15
CA SER A 152 -18.74 11.39 9.53
C SER A 152 -17.24 11.08 9.46
N VAL A 153 -16.54 11.74 8.53
CA VAL A 153 -15.09 11.58 8.36
C VAL A 153 -14.34 11.82 9.67
N ASP A 154 -14.68 12.87 10.40
CA ASP A 154 -14.04 13.22 11.68
C ASP A 154 -14.24 12.15 12.74
N ALA A 155 -15.45 11.58 12.85
CA ALA A 155 -15.73 10.52 13.81
C ALA A 155 -15.04 9.20 13.45
N GLN A 156 -14.78 8.97 12.16
CA GLN A 156 -14.06 7.80 11.68
C GLN A 156 -12.53 7.96 11.77
N PHE A 157 -12.01 9.16 11.53
CA PHE A 157 -10.59 9.42 11.53
C PHE A 157 -10.03 9.28 12.95
N ARG A 158 -9.15 8.29 13.13
CA ARG A 158 -8.58 7.93 14.44
C ARG A 158 -9.66 7.66 15.51
N GLY A 159 -10.87 7.27 15.07
CA GLY A 159 -11.92 6.84 15.98
C GLY A 159 -11.50 5.59 16.76
N PRO A 160 -12.01 5.39 17.98
CA PRO A 160 -11.55 4.33 18.89
C PRO A 160 -11.67 2.94 18.28
N LEU A 161 -12.75 2.69 17.52
CA LEU A 161 -12.97 1.41 16.85
C LEU A 161 -11.93 1.13 15.75
N GLY A 162 -11.55 2.17 14.98
CA GLY A 162 -10.54 2.04 13.94
C GLY A 162 -9.13 1.87 14.49
N LEU A 163 -8.81 2.58 15.57
CA LEU A 163 -7.55 2.38 16.29
C LEU A 163 -7.48 1.01 16.95
N ALA A 164 -8.60 0.50 17.51
CA ALA A 164 -8.67 -0.86 18.03
C ALA A 164 -8.45 -1.90 16.91
N ALA A 165 -9.11 -1.75 15.77
CA ALA A 165 -8.89 -2.62 14.61
C ALA A 165 -7.42 -2.59 14.14
N LEU A 166 -6.80 -1.40 14.06
CA LEU A 166 -5.39 -1.27 13.71
C LEU A 166 -4.49 -1.98 14.74
N ALA A 167 -4.71 -1.75 16.04
CA ALA A 167 -3.94 -2.38 17.10
C ALA A 167 -4.05 -3.91 17.06
N LEU A 168 -5.26 -4.44 16.83
CA LEU A 168 -5.52 -5.88 16.71
C LEU A 168 -4.87 -6.48 15.45
N ALA A 169 -4.89 -5.76 14.32
CA ALA A 169 -4.19 -6.17 13.11
C ALA A 169 -2.67 -6.22 13.31
N LEU A 170 -2.08 -5.21 13.96
CA LEU A 170 -0.66 -5.19 14.29
C LEU A 170 -0.29 -6.31 15.28
N ALA A 171 -1.11 -6.54 16.30
CA ALA A 171 -0.92 -7.64 17.24
C ALA A 171 -0.98 -8.99 16.53
N ALA A 172 -1.93 -9.20 15.62
CA ALA A 172 -2.02 -10.42 14.83
C ALA A 172 -0.78 -10.62 13.94
N VAL A 173 -0.22 -9.56 13.34
CA VAL A 173 1.05 -9.65 12.59
C VAL A 173 2.20 -10.11 13.49
N VAL A 174 2.34 -9.50 14.68
CA VAL A 174 3.40 -9.83 15.63
C VAL A 174 3.28 -11.27 16.15
N LEU A 175 2.08 -11.68 16.57
CA LEU A 175 1.81 -13.04 17.05
C LEU A 175 2.04 -14.08 15.96
N THR A 176 1.64 -13.78 14.72
CA THR A 176 1.91 -14.64 13.56
C THR A 176 3.40 -14.79 13.32
N ALA A 177 4.17 -13.70 13.37
CA ALA A 177 5.62 -13.75 13.20
C ALA A 177 6.29 -14.65 14.26
N ALA A 178 5.88 -14.51 15.53
CA ALA A 178 6.40 -15.31 16.63
C ALA A 178 6.07 -16.80 16.45
N LEU A 179 4.83 -17.12 16.07
CA LEU A 179 4.41 -18.51 15.80
C LEU A 179 5.15 -19.11 14.59
N GLU A 180 5.31 -18.36 13.50
CA GLU A 180 6.05 -18.78 12.30
C GLU A 180 7.52 -19.10 12.56
N VAL A 181 8.16 -18.40 13.50
CA VAL A 181 9.54 -18.67 13.92
C VAL A 181 9.58 -19.85 14.89
N GLY A 182 8.59 -19.94 15.79
CA GLY A 182 8.42 -21.07 16.71
C GLY A 182 8.29 -22.41 15.97
N LEU A 183 7.64 -22.45 14.80
CA LEU A 183 7.57 -23.64 13.94
C LEU A 183 8.93 -24.21 13.51
N ARG A 184 9.97 -23.37 13.52
CA ARG A 184 11.34 -23.71 13.11
C ARG A 184 12.31 -23.73 14.29
N ALA A 185 11.79 -23.67 15.53
CA ALA A 185 12.57 -23.55 16.75
C ALA A 185 13.58 -22.38 16.73
N GLY A 186 13.24 -21.29 16.04
CA GLY A 186 14.08 -20.10 15.97
C GLY A 186 14.07 -19.28 17.27
N ASP A 187 15.08 -18.42 17.42
CA ASP A 187 15.28 -17.61 18.62
C ASP A 187 14.55 -16.26 18.59
N GLY A 188 14.74 -15.45 19.63
CA GLY A 188 14.12 -14.12 19.74
C GLY A 188 14.57 -13.13 18.66
N LEU A 189 15.79 -13.26 18.14
CA LEU A 189 16.28 -12.43 17.04
C LEU A 189 15.53 -12.76 15.74
N ALA A 190 15.36 -14.05 15.45
CA ALA A 190 14.56 -14.51 14.31
C ALA A 190 13.10 -14.04 14.41
N VAL A 191 12.52 -14.01 15.62
CA VAL A 191 11.20 -13.40 15.86
C VAL A 191 11.20 -11.92 15.49
N GLY A 192 12.15 -11.14 16.01
CA GLY A 192 12.27 -9.71 15.72
C GLY A 192 12.41 -9.42 14.22
N VAL A 193 13.28 -10.16 13.53
CA VAL A 193 13.47 -10.05 12.07
C VAL A 193 12.19 -10.40 11.33
N ARG A 194 11.47 -11.45 11.75
CA ARG A 194 10.21 -11.87 11.12
C ARG A 194 9.11 -10.84 11.33
N VAL A 195 8.99 -10.26 12.53
CA VAL A 195 8.05 -9.18 12.84
C VAL A 195 8.31 -8.00 11.92
N LEU A 196 9.57 -7.54 11.84
CA LEU A 196 9.95 -6.42 11.00
C LEU A 196 9.66 -6.70 9.50
N HIS A 197 9.93 -7.91 9.03
CA HIS A 197 9.63 -8.33 7.67
C HIS A 197 8.13 -8.29 7.36
N LEU A 198 7.29 -8.87 8.24
CA LEU A 198 5.85 -8.92 8.03
C LEU A 198 5.20 -7.54 8.18
N LEU A 199 5.69 -6.69 9.08
CA LEU A 199 5.25 -5.29 9.19
C LEU A 199 5.61 -4.51 7.93
N ALA A 200 6.85 -4.60 7.44
CA ALA A 200 7.26 -3.94 6.21
C ALA A 200 6.42 -4.41 5.00
N PHE A 201 6.14 -5.72 4.92
CA PHE A 201 5.23 -6.29 3.92
C PHE A 201 3.81 -5.73 4.06
N ALA A 202 3.25 -5.67 5.27
CA ALA A 202 1.91 -5.16 5.52
C ALA A 202 1.78 -3.68 5.15
N VAL A 203 2.73 -2.83 5.56
CA VAL A 203 2.74 -1.41 5.20
C VAL A 203 2.83 -1.22 3.68
N TRP A 204 3.66 -2.02 2.99
CA TRP A 204 3.77 -1.96 1.53
C TRP A 204 2.48 -2.39 0.84
N VAL A 205 1.97 -3.58 1.12
CA VAL A 205 0.79 -4.13 0.45
C VAL A 205 -0.43 -3.28 0.74
N GLY A 206 -0.66 -2.92 2.00
CA GLY A 206 -1.75 -2.03 2.37
C GLY A 206 -1.62 -0.64 1.75
N GLY A 207 -0.39 -0.10 1.63
CA GLY A 207 -0.15 1.17 0.96
C GLY A 207 -0.34 1.12 -0.55
N ALA A 208 0.09 0.05 -1.20
CA ALA A 208 -0.14 -0.17 -2.62
C ALA A 208 -1.65 -0.30 -2.90
N VAL A 209 -2.36 -1.09 -2.10
CA VAL A 209 -3.82 -1.24 -2.23
C VAL A 209 -4.55 0.08 -1.98
N TRP A 210 -4.15 0.81 -0.94
CA TRP A 210 -4.69 2.14 -0.66
C TRP A 210 -4.49 3.09 -1.84
N ASN A 211 -3.26 3.24 -2.33
CA ASN A 211 -2.99 4.18 -3.42
C ASN A 211 -3.68 3.77 -4.73
N ILE A 212 -3.63 2.48 -5.10
CA ILE A 212 -4.13 1.99 -6.39
C ILE A 212 -5.66 1.92 -6.44
N PHE A 213 -6.31 1.46 -5.37
CA PHE A 213 -7.75 1.16 -5.39
C PHE A 213 -8.61 2.13 -4.58
N VAL A 214 -7.98 2.93 -3.71
CA VAL A 214 -8.69 3.94 -2.90
C VAL A 214 -8.34 5.34 -3.38
N ALA A 215 -7.12 5.81 -3.18
CA ALA A 215 -6.76 7.22 -3.36
C ALA A 215 -6.84 7.66 -4.83
N VAL A 216 -6.26 6.89 -5.75
CA VAL A 216 -6.26 7.22 -7.19
C VAL A 216 -7.68 7.30 -7.75
N PRO A 217 -8.53 6.27 -7.63
CA PRO A 217 -9.88 6.34 -8.18
C PRO A 217 -10.73 7.43 -7.55
N THR A 218 -10.56 7.71 -6.25
CA THR A 218 -11.26 8.84 -5.63
C THR A 218 -10.74 10.18 -6.17
N GLY A 219 -9.43 10.33 -6.40
CA GLY A 219 -8.88 11.55 -6.99
C GLY A 219 -9.43 11.83 -8.39
N GLN A 220 -9.66 10.79 -9.18
CA GLN A 220 -10.30 10.89 -10.50
C GLN A 220 -11.77 11.33 -10.42
N GLU A 221 -12.49 10.97 -9.35
CA GLU A 221 -13.88 11.41 -9.14
C GLU A 221 -13.98 12.88 -8.69
N TYR A 222 -12.92 13.44 -8.10
CA TYR A 222 -12.86 14.80 -7.57
C TYR A 222 -11.61 15.56 -8.05
N PRO A 223 -11.47 15.87 -9.35
CA PRO A 223 -10.26 16.50 -9.91
C PRO A 223 -10.21 18.01 -9.60
N THR A 224 -10.10 18.35 -8.33
CA THR A 224 -9.95 19.75 -7.87
C THR A 224 -8.52 20.00 -7.39
N THR A 225 -8.05 21.24 -7.50
CA THR A 225 -6.72 21.65 -7.02
C THR A 225 -6.41 21.23 -5.57
N PRO A 226 -7.34 21.38 -4.60
CA PRO A 226 -7.11 20.90 -3.23
C PRO A 226 -6.92 19.38 -3.14
N VAL A 227 -7.72 18.60 -3.87
CA VAL A 227 -7.63 17.13 -3.89
C VAL A 227 -6.31 16.67 -4.53
N ILE A 228 -5.92 17.31 -5.63
CA ILE A 228 -4.64 17.09 -6.31
C ILE A 228 -3.47 17.28 -5.34
N ARG A 229 -3.45 18.40 -4.62
CA ARG A 229 -2.37 18.72 -3.67
C ARG A 229 -2.30 17.68 -2.57
N ALA A 230 -3.44 17.30 -1.99
CA ALA A 230 -3.50 16.32 -0.92
C ALA A 230 -3.10 14.91 -1.39
N ALA A 231 -3.55 14.49 -2.58
CA ALA A 231 -3.11 13.24 -3.20
C ALA A 231 -1.58 13.24 -3.42
N GLY A 232 -1.02 14.36 -3.87
CA GLY A 232 0.43 14.55 -4.01
C GLY A 232 1.19 14.38 -2.69
N GLN A 233 0.71 14.96 -1.59
CA GLN A 233 1.31 14.81 -0.26
C GLN A 233 1.23 13.37 0.26
N GLN A 234 0.09 12.68 0.08
CA GLN A 234 -0.06 11.28 0.44
C GLN A 234 0.93 10.38 -0.32
N LEU A 235 1.13 10.65 -1.61
CA LEU A 235 2.09 9.91 -2.43
C LEU A 235 3.53 10.15 -1.99
N GLU A 236 3.91 11.37 -1.58
CA GLU A 236 5.26 11.59 -1.06
C GLU A 236 5.48 10.84 0.26
N ARG A 237 4.47 10.77 1.13
CA ARG A 237 4.51 9.92 2.34
C ARG A 237 4.68 8.45 1.99
N PHE A 238 3.97 7.96 0.97
CA PHE A 238 4.14 6.61 0.44
C PHE A 238 5.56 6.35 -0.08
N ARG A 239 6.12 7.27 -0.86
CA ARG A 239 7.50 7.14 -1.34
C ARG A 239 8.50 7.11 -0.20
N TRP A 240 8.33 7.99 0.79
CA TRP A 240 9.18 8.01 1.96
C TRP A 240 9.11 6.67 2.70
N ALA A 241 7.92 6.12 2.93
CA ALA A 241 7.76 4.79 3.52
C ALA A 241 8.44 3.69 2.68
N VAL A 242 8.23 3.67 1.36
CA VAL A 242 8.83 2.68 0.45
C VAL A 242 10.37 2.72 0.48
N ARG A 243 10.99 3.90 0.63
CA ARG A 243 12.44 4.07 0.78
C ARG A 243 13.01 3.31 1.98
N PHE A 244 12.23 3.11 3.04
CA PHE A 244 12.64 2.30 4.20
C PHE A 244 12.17 0.85 4.12
N ILE A 245 10.98 0.62 3.58
CA ILE A 245 10.38 -0.72 3.43
C ILE A 245 11.24 -1.62 2.54
N ILE A 246 11.70 -1.14 1.38
CA ILE A 246 12.47 -1.96 0.44
C ILE A 246 13.78 -2.46 1.08
N PRO A 247 14.66 -1.59 1.62
CA PRO A 247 15.86 -2.05 2.31
C PRO A 247 15.55 -2.98 3.48
N THR A 248 14.48 -2.69 4.24
CA THR A 248 14.05 -3.53 5.36
C THR A 248 13.69 -4.94 4.89
N LEU A 249 12.90 -5.09 3.82
CA LEU A 249 12.50 -6.39 3.28
C LEU A 249 13.68 -7.16 2.68
N ILE A 250 14.62 -6.46 2.03
CA ILE A 250 15.85 -7.06 1.52
C ILE A 250 16.69 -7.59 2.68
N ALA A 251 17.00 -6.75 3.67
CA ALA A 251 17.86 -7.12 4.79
C ALA A 251 17.25 -8.26 5.63
N THR A 252 15.98 -8.12 6.01
CA THR A 252 15.28 -9.15 6.81
C THR A 252 15.02 -10.42 6.00
N GLY A 253 14.79 -10.31 4.69
CA GLY A 253 14.64 -11.46 3.80
C GLY A 253 15.94 -12.22 3.59
N LEU A 254 17.07 -11.51 3.43
CA LEU A 254 18.40 -12.10 3.33
C LEU A 254 18.79 -12.79 4.62
N TYR A 255 18.56 -12.16 5.78
CA TYR A 255 18.75 -12.79 7.07
C TYR A 255 17.98 -14.12 7.16
N GLN A 256 16.68 -14.10 6.89
CA GLN A 256 15.84 -15.31 6.94
C GLN A 256 16.29 -16.38 5.94
N ALA A 257 16.83 -16.00 4.78
CA ALA A 257 17.36 -16.93 3.79
C ALA A 257 18.66 -17.59 4.25
N VAL A 258 19.57 -16.83 4.87
CA VAL A 258 20.83 -17.33 5.41
C VAL A 258 20.58 -18.22 6.63
N ASP A 259 19.69 -17.79 7.51
CA ASP A 259 19.26 -18.55 8.70
C ASP A 259 18.66 -19.92 8.29
N ALA A 260 17.89 -19.97 7.22
CA ALA A 260 17.23 -21.20 6.76
C ALA A 260 18.09 -22.11 5.86
N LEU A 261 18.94 -21.55 5.00
CA LEU A 261 19.65 -22.29 3.94
C LEU A 261 21.18 -22.26 4.07
N GLY A 262 21.72 -21.52 5.03
CA GLY A 262 23.15 -21.26 5.18
C GLY A 262 23.69 -20.25 4.16
N THR A 263 25.01 -20.11 4.09
CA THR A 263 25.70 -19.11 3.23
C THR A 263 26.25 -19.70 1.92
N THR A 264 26.13 -21.01 1.71
CA THR A 264 26.72 -21.70 0.56
C THR A 264 25.98 -21.35 -0.73
N ILE A 265 26.66 -20.70 -1.68
CA ILE A 265 26.09 -20.31 -2.99
C ILE A 265 25.53 -21.52 -3.74
N GLY A 266 26.20 -22.68 -3.63
CA GLY A 266 25.73 -23.94 -4.23
C GLY A 266 24.33 -24.34 -3.78
N THR A 267 23.92 -24.02 -2.55
CA THR A 267 22.55 -24.29 -2.07
C THR A 267 21.52 -23.45 -2.83
N TYR A 268 21.84 -22.19 -3.11
CA TYR A 268 20.94 -21.26 -3.79
C TYR A 268 20.77 -21.58 -5.28
N LEU A 269 21.81 -22.10 -5.93
CA LEU A 269 21.78 -22.44 -7.36
C LEU A 269 21.43 -23.91 -7.64
N GLY A 270 21.69 -24.80 -6.68
CA GLY A 270 21.55 -26.25 -6.84
C GLY A 270 20.25 -26.84 -6.30
N THR A 271 19.42 -26.07 -5.59
CA THR A 271 18.18 -26.57 -4.98
C THR A 271 16.95 -25.79 -5.42
N THR A 272 15.79 -26.45 -5.47
CA THR A 272 14.52 -25.77 -5.84
C THR A 272 14.12 -24.69 -4.84
N LEU A 273 14.43 -24.87 -3.55
CA LEU A 273 14.24 -23.84 -2.52
C LEU A 273 15.19 -22.65 -2.71
N GLY A 274 16.46 -22.95 -3.00
CA GLY A 274 17.46 -21.94 -3.33
C GLY A 274 17.06 -21.07 -4.52
N LEU A 275 16.62 -21.70 -5.61
CA LEU A 275 16.16 -21.01 -6.81
C LEU A 275 14.90 -20.16 -6.54
N ALA A 276 14.00 -20.63 -5.68
CA ALA A 276 12.84 -19.84 -5.27
C ALA A 276 13.25 -18.58 -4.48
N VAL A 277 14.24 -18.68 -3.58
CA VAL A 277 14.79 -17.52 -2.87
C VAL A 277 15.47 -16.56 -3.85
N ALA A 278 16.28 -17.08 -4.78
CA ALA A 278 16.93 -16.27 -5.81
C ALA A 278 15.91 -15.56 -6.72
N ALA A 279 14.84 -16.25 -7.12
CA ALA A 279 13.76 -15.66 -7.90
C ALA A 279 13.06 -14.51 -7.15
N LYS A 280 12.83 -14.65 -5.83
CA LYS A 280 12.29 -13.57 -5.00
C LYS A 280 13.23 -12.37 -4.94
N LEU A 281 14.53 -12.60 -4.77
CA LEU A 281 15.51 -11.51 -4.79
C LEU A 281 15.53 -10.81 -6.15
N GLY A 282 15.43 -11.57 -7.25
CA GLY A 282 15.27 -11.05 -8.61
C GLY A 282 14.00 -10.20 -8.76
N SER A 283 12.86 -10.66 -8.24
CA SER A 283 11.60 -9.89 -8.23
C SER A 283 11.75 -8.55 -7.50
N ILE A 284 12.45 -8.53 -6.36
CA ILE A 284 12.74 -7.29 -5.63
C ILE A 284 13.67 -6.39 -6.45
N GLY A 285 14.68 -6.95 -7.12
CA GLY A 285 15.54 -6.22 -8.04
C GLY A 285 14.75 -5.53 -9.16
N VAL A 286 13.81 -6.25 -9.79
CA VAL A 286 12.90 -5.68 -10.79
C VAL A 286 12.05 -4.56 -10.19
N LEU A 287 11.53 -4.72 -8.98
CA LEU A 287 10.78 -3.66 -8.30
C LEU A 287 11.66 -2.42 -8.06
N VAL A 288 12.90 -2.59 -7.59
CA VAL A 288 13.84 -1.47 -7.40
C VAL A 288 14.06 -0.74 -8.72
N VAL A 289 14.25 -1.47 -9.82
CA VAL A 289 14.38 -0.90 -11.16
C VAL A 289 13.13 -0.13 -11.55
N ILE A 290 11.93 -0.70 -11.40
CA ILE A 290 10.66 0.00 -11.67
C ILE A 290 10.56 1.29 -10.84
N PHE A 291 10.81 1.23 -9.52
CA PHE A 291 10.71 2.41 -8.66
C PHE A 291 11.79 3.47 -8.91
N LYS A 292 12.95 3.08 -9.45
CA LYS A 292 14.03 4.01 -9.82
C LYS A 292 13.84 4.60 -11.21
N LEU A 293 13.44 3.79 -12.18
CA LEU A 293 13.33 4.15 -13.59
C LEU A 293 11.99 4.76 -13.94
N CYS A 294 10.94 4.55 -13.15
CA CYS A 294 9.68 5.26 -13.32
C CYS A 294 9.71 6.53 -12.44
N PRO A 295 10.08 7.70 -12.97
CA PRO A 295 9.85 8.99 -12.31
C PRO A 295 8.34 9.31 -12.39
N MET A 296 7.50 8.42 -11.86
CA MET A 296 6.10 8.29 -12.28
C MET A 296 5.21 9.49 -11.93
N TRP A 297 5.74 10.58 -11.37
CA TRP A 297 4.92 11.69 -10.84
C TRP A 297 5.56 13.08 -10.83
N ARG A 298 6.80 13.27 -11.30
CA ARG A 298 7.29 14.65 -11.53
C ARG A 298 6.98 15.17 -12.93
N ALA A 299 6.81 14.30 -13.91
CA ALA A 299 6.54 14.72 -15.29
C ALA A 299 5.07 14.54 -15.72
N CYS A 300 4.31 13.68 -15.05
CA CYS A 300 3.01 13.23 -15.54
C CYS A 300 2.14 12.73 -14.38
N SER A 301 1.69 13.61 -13.50
CA SER A 301 0.67 13.19 -12.54
C SER A 301 -0.56 12.69 -13.29
N PRO A 302 -1.13 11.54 -12.95
CA PRO A 302 -2.33 10.97 -13.57
C PRO A 302 -3.65 11.68 -13.20
N ILE A 303 -3.57 12.75 -12.41
CA ILE A 303 -4.71 13.63 -12.12
C ILE A 303 -4.55 14.86 -13.02
N ASP A 304 -5.49 15.08 -13.93
CA ASP A 304 -5.49 16.25 -14.80
C ASP A 304 -5.40 17.52 -13.95
N GLY A 305 -4.40 18.37 -14.24
CA GLY A 305 -4.16 19.64 -13.55
C GLY A 305 -2.99 19.67 -12.54
N VAL A 306 -2.33 18.57 -12.16
CA VAL A 306 -1.16 18.66 -11.24
C VAL A 306 0.06 19.26 -11.93
N CYS A 307 0.25 18.94 -13.22
CA CYS A 307 1.35 19.51 -14.01
C CYS A 307 1.12 21.02 -14.30
N ASP A 308 -0.14 21.45 -14.40
CA ASP A 308 -0.47 22.86 -14.64
C ASP A 308 -0.32 23.74 -13.38
N LEU A 309 -0.31 23.15 -12.18
CA LEU A 309 -0.15 23.91 -10.93
C LEU A 309 1.26 24.47 -10.71
N GLU A 310 2.30 23.80 -11.22
CA GLU A 310 3.67 24.32 -11.17
C GLU A 310 3.84 25.50 -12.14
N GLU A 311 3.22 25.47 -13.32
CA GLU A 311 3.21 26.60 -14.26
C GLU A 311 2.41 27.80 -13.71
N MET A 312 1.26 27.56 -13.07
CA MET A 312 0.47 28.64 -12.44
C MET A 312 1.13 29.22 -11.18
N GLY A 313 1.98 28.44 -10.48
CA GLY A 313 2.76 28.92 -9.34
C GLY A 313 3.96 29.80 -9.73
N GLY A 314 4.51 29.61 -10.93
CA GLY A 314 5.59 30.42 -11.49
C GLY A 314 5.16 31.80 -11.99
N GLN A 315 3.85 32.03 -12.17
CA GLN A 315 3.29 33.27 -12.71
C GLN A 315 2.99 34.35 -11.65
N ARG A 316 3.42 34.17 -10.39
CA ARG A 316 3.17 35.12 -9.30
C ARG A 316 4.31 36.11 -8.99
N ASP A 317 5.45 36.02 -9.67
CA ASP A 317 6.58 36.95 -9.48
C ASP A 317 6.99 37.68 -10.78
N GLY A 318 5.99 38.15 -11.54
CA GLY A 318 6.20 39.13 -12.61
C GLY A 318 5.80 40.53 -12.11
N PRO A 319 6.65 41.57 -12.22
CA PRO A 319 6.31 42.89 -11.72
C PRO A 319 5.09 43.42 -12.47
N THR A 320 4.06 43.76 -11.71
CA THR A 320 2.93 44.54 -12.18
C THR A 320 3.46 45.91 -12.55
N THR A 321 3.80 46.12 -13.82
CA THR A 321 4.00 47.48 -14.33
C THR A 321 2.64 48.16 -14.39
N ASP A 322 2.56 49.22 -13.60
CA ASP A 322 1.40 50.06 -13.35
C ASP A 322 0.67 50.52 -14.61
N ALA A 323 -0.66 50.53 -14.49
CA ALA A 323 -1.54 51.33 -15.31
C ALA A 323 -1.42 52.81 -14.91
N ALA A 324 -1.09 53.66 -15.87
CA ALA A 324 -1.32 55.11 -15.88
C ALA A 324 -1.45 55.52 -17.37
N GLY A 325 -2.49 56.16 -17.89
CA GLY A 325 -3.73 56.72 -17.35
C GLY A 325 -4.69 56.99 -18.52
N PRO A 326 -5.82 57.68 -18.29
CA PRO A 326 -6.83 57.92 -19.33
C PRO A 326 -6.42 59.03 -20.30
N GLU A 327 -6.72 58.81 -21.57
CA GLU A 327 -6.54 59.70 -22.72
C GLU A 327 -7.54 60.89 -22.62
N PRO A 328 -7.09 62.16 -22.67
CA PRO A 328 -8.00 63.30 -22.73
C PRO A 328 -8.38 63.60 -24.18
N THR A 329 -9.69 63.65 -24.44
CA THR A 329 -10.29 64.14 -25.68
C THR A 329 -10.04 65.64 -25.84
N GLU A 330 -9.32 66.01 -26.89
CA GLU A 330 -9.12 67.37 -27.34
C GLU A 330 -10.37 67.85 -28.10
N VAL A 331 -11.10 68.79 -27.50
CA VAL A 331 -12.16 69.58 -28.17
C VAL A 331 -11.55 70.94 -28.46
N THR A 332 -11.11 71.16 -29.70
CA THR A 332 -10.81 72.50 -30.21
C THR A 332 -12.07 73.06 -30.86
N SER A 333 -12.66 74.04 -30.19
CA SER A 333 -13.46 75.09 -30.80
C SER A 333 -12.52 76.12 -31.41
N ASP A 334 -12.73 76.51 -32.67
CA ASP A 334 -12.34 77.82 -33.19
C ASP A 334 -13.39 78.27 -34.22
N ASP A 335 -13.52 79.59 -34.28
CA ASP A 335 -14.55 80.44 -34.90
C ASP A 335 -14.85 80.24 -36.40
#